data_AF-A0AAD5QVT8-F1
#
_entry.id   AF-A0AAD5QVT8-F1
#
_cell.length_a   1.000
_cell.length_b   1.000
_cell.length_c   1.000
_cell.angle_alpha   90.00
_cell.angle_beta   90.00
_cell.angle_gamma   90.00
#
_symmetry.space_group_name_H-M   'P 1'
#
loop_
_entity.id
_entity.type
_entity.pdbx_description
1 polymer ?
#
loop_
_entity_poly.entity_id
_entity_poly.type
_entity_poly.pdbx_seq_one_letter_code
_entity_poly.pdbx_strand_id
1 'polypeptide(L)'
;MGVVHSSTGAYCYSDSMRNRPQLGSYTRGDGEKYKVVTLSLGILTAAVESCVIAIAAIFVFGWSIPMAFTCGFVLTAVSPAVIVPVMLELQSQGLGTRKGIPTLVLASAALDNIFCITAFSVTVTIVSSSGSSVYTLQP
;
A
#
# COMPACT_ATOMS: atom_id res chain seq x y z
N MET A 1 -19.22 37.57 -34.14
CA MET A 1 -20.11 36.52 -33.59
C MET A 1 -19.31 35.73 -32.58
N GLY A 2 -19.58 36.00 -31.30
CA GLY A 2 -18.71 35.65 -30.17
C GLY A 2 -18.78 34.18 -29.78
N VAL A 3 -17.63 33.66 -29.38
CA VAL A 3 -17.39 32.33 -28.80
C VAL A 3 -17.59 32.37 -27.29
N VAL A 4 -18.73 31.87 -26.80
CA VAL A 4 -19.04 31.59 -25.37
C VAL A 4 -20.20 30.57 -25.41
N HIS A 5 -20.15 29.31 -24.92
CA HIS A 5 -19.85 28.87 -23.57
C HIS A 5 -19.74 27.31 -23.57
N SER A 6 -18.60 26.76 -23.16
CA SER A 6 -18.46 25.36 -22.73
C SER A 6 -17.41 25.29 -21.62
N SER A 7 -17.69 25.96 -20.49
CA SER A 7 -16.75 26.04 -19.36
C SER A 7 -17.43 26.05 -17.99
N THR A 8 -18.76 26.08 -17.91
CA THR A 8 -19.50 26.22 -16.64
C THR A 8 -19.39 25.02 -15.69
N GLY A 9 -19.06 23.83 -16.20
CA GLY A 9 -18.86 22.63 -15.37
C GLY A 9 -17.53 22.62 -14.60
N ALA A 10 -16.48 23.26 -15.12
CA ALA A 10 -15.17 23.29 -14.49
C ALA A 10 -15.08 24.35 -13.37
N TYR A 11 -15.79 25.47 -13.51
CA TYR A 11 -15.81 26.53 -12.50
C TYR A 11 -16.52 26.10 -11.21
N CYS A 12 -17.64 25.38 -11.30
CA CYS A 12 -18.35 24.87 -10.12
C CYS A 12 -17.55 23.80 -9.35
N TYR A 13 -16.69 23.06 -10.05
CA TYR A 13 -15.77 22.09 -9.44
C TYR A 13 -14.55 22.76 -8.78
N SER A 14 -14.05 23.85 -9.36
CA SER A 14 -12.93 24.63 -8.82
C SER A 14 -13.31 25.40 -7.55
N ASP A 15 -14.55 25.90 -7.45
CA ASP A 15 -15.04 26.61 -6.26
C ASP A 15 -15.29 25.68 -5.05
N SER A 16 -15.74 24.43 -5.29
CA SER A 16 -15.88 23.42 -4.22
C SER A 16 -14.55 22.89 -3.69
N MET A 17 -13.44 23.09 -4.41
CA MET A 17 -12.08 22.75 -3.98
C MET A 17 -11.40 23.89 -3.21
N ARG A 18 -11.88 25.13 -3.33
CA ARG A 18 -11.37 26.30 -2.59
C ARG A 18 -11.84 26.35 -1.13
N ASN A 19 -12.86 25.57 -0.78
CA ASN A 19 -13.38 25.44 0.60
C ASN A 19 -13.29 24.00 1.14
N ARG A 20 -12.34 23.19 0.64
CA ARG A 20 -11.89 22.01 1.40
C ARG A 20 -11.15 22.57 2.61
N PRO A 21 -11.60 22.36 3.87
CA PRO A 21 -10.80 22.70 5.02
C PRO A 21 -9.43 22.07 4.81
N GLN A 22 -8.42 22.93 4.74
CA GLN A 22 -7.03 22.56 4.56
C GLN A 22 -6.71 21.39 5.48
N LEU A 23 -5.88 20.49 4.96
CA LEU A 23 -5.21 19.38 5.63
C LEU A 23 -4.32 19.92 6.78
N GLY A 24 -4.93 20.63 7.73
CA GLY A 24 -4.31 21.59 8.65
C GLY A 24 -4.81 21.43 10.08
N SER A 25 -5.36 20.27 10.39
CA SER A 25 -5.62 19.83 11.77
C SER A 25 -4.87 18.54 12.10
N TYR A 26 -3.74 18.30 11.44
CA TYR A 26 -2.73 17.43 12.05
C TYR A 26 -1.91 18.29 13.01
N THR A 27 -2.46 18.50 14.20
CA THR A 27 -1.78 19.20 15.28
C THR A 27 -0.39 18.61 15.44
N ARG A 28 0.63 19.46 15.29
CA ARG A 28 2.06 19.12 15.21
C ARG A 28 2.58 18.29 16.40
N GLY A 29 1.85 18.21 17.52
CA GLY A 29 2.14 17.37 18.69
C GLY A 29 1.53 15.96 18.66
N ASP A 30 0.48 15.72 17.88
CA ASP A 30 -0.12 14.38 17.70
C ASP A 30 0.46 13.66 16.48
N GLY A 31 1.26 14.38 15.68
CA GLY A 31 2.18 13.92 14.63
C GLY A 31 2.83 12.57 14.88
N GLU A 32 3.45 12.42 16.04
CA GLU A 32 4.23 11.23 16.35
C GLU A 32 3.34 9.98 16.50
N LYS A 33 2.19 10.14 17.17
CA LYS A 33 1.32 9.03 17.56
C LYS A 33 0.69 8.36 16.34
N TYR A 34 0.11 9.14 15.44
CA TYR A 34 -0.53 8.57 14.25
C TYR A 34 0.49 8.07 13.21
N LYS A 35 1.71 8.63 13.17
CA LYS A 35 2.79 8.08 12.34
C LYS A 35 3.18 6.67 12.79
N VAL A 36 3.40 6.48 14.08
CA VAL A 36 3.70 5.15 14.65
C VAL A 36 2.54 4.20 14.37
N VAL A 37 1.30 4.61 14.57
CA VAL A 37 0.12 3.78 14.27
C VAL A 37 0.03 3.42 12.78
N THR A 38 0.30 4.36 11.87
CA THR A 38 0.28 4.13 10.41
C THR A 38 1.38 3.16 9.98
N LEU A 39 2.57 3.31 10.54
CA LEU A 39 3.71 2.44 10.27
C LEU A 39 3.50 1.04 10.86
N SER A 40 2.99 0.96 12.09
CA SER A 40 2.63 -0.30 12.72
C SER A 40 1.52 -1.00 11.94
N LEU A 41 0.43 -0.32 11.60
CA LEU A 41 -0.66 -0.93 10.85
C LEU A 41 -0.25 -1.38 9.44
N GLY A 42 0.69 -0.71 8.77
CA GLY A 42 1.21 -1.16 7.48
C GLY A 42 2.21 -2.31 7.65
N ILE A 43 3.38 -2.02 8.22
CA ILE A 43 4.53 -2.94 8.22
C ILE A 43 4.30 -4.14 9.13
N LEU A 44 3.69 -3.96 10.31
CA LEU A 44 3.44 -5.08 11.22
C LEU A 44 2.39 -6.03 10.63
N THR A 45 1.32 -5.49 10.05
CA THR A 45 0.29 -6.29 9.39
C THR A 45 0.89 -7.06 8.22
N ALA A 46 1.65 -6.38 7.35
CA ALA A 46 2.33 -7.02 6.22
C ALA A 46 3.28 -8.14 6.67
N ALA A 47 4.07 -7.91 7.72
CA ALA A 47 5.02 -8.88 8.23
C ALA A 47 4.33 -10.10 8.83
N VAL A 48 3.24 -9.91 9.58
CA VAL A 48 2.47 -11.00 10.16
C VAL A 48 1.72 -11.77 9.08
N GLU A 49 1.06 -11.08 8.15
CA GLU A 49 0.30 -11.68 7.04
C GLU A 49 1.22 -12.52 6.13
N SER A 50 2.35 -11.95 5.70
CA SER A 50 3.33 -12.68 4.89
C SER A 50 3.93 -13.88 5.63
N CYS A 51 4.21 -13.78 6.93
CA CYS A 51 4.66 -14.92 7.74
C CYS A 51 3.61 -16.04 7.80
N VAL A 52 2.35 -15.69 8.07
CA VAL A 52 1.25 -16.67 8.15
C VAL A 52 1.06 -17.38 6.81
N ILE A 53 1.08 -16.63 5.71
CA ILE A 53 0.97 -17.19 4.37
C ILE A 53 2.18 -18.06 4.02
N ALA A 54 3.40 -17.66 4.40
CA ALA A 54 4.60 -18.46 4.18
C ALA A 54 4.55 -19.79 4.98
N ILE A 55 4.13 -19.75 6.24
CA ILE A 55 3.94 -20.96 7.06
C ILE A 55 2.88 -21.86 6.41
N ALA A 56 1.74 -21.29 6.02
CA ALA A 56 0.68 -22.03 5.33
C ALA A 56 1.20 -22.65 4.02
N ALA A 57 2.01 -21.92 3.24
CA ALA A 57 2.58 -22.42 2.00
C ALA A 57 3.53 -23.61 2.22
N ILE A 58 4.31 -23.61 3.30
CA ILE A 58 5.18 -24.74 3.68
C ILE A 58 4.33 -25.95 4.09
N PHE A 59 3.31 -25.74 4.92
CA PHE A 59 2.46 -26.84 5.39
C PHE A 59 1.59 -27.45 4.29
N VAL A 60 1.06 -26.64 3.37
CA VAL A 60 0.15 -27.08 2.31
C VAL A 60 0.90 -27.60 1.10
N PHE A 61 1.94 -26.90 0.64
CA PHE A 61 2.65 -27.22 -0.61
C PHE A 61 4.01 -27.87 -0.41
N GLY A 62 4.54 -27.93 0.82
CA GLY A 62 5.86 -28.51 1.10
C GLY A 62 7.02 -27.72 0.47
N TRP A 63 6.82 -26.43 0.17
CA TRP A 63 7.82 -25.60 -0.50
C TRP A 63 8.97 -25.22 0.44
N SER A 64 10.11 -24.90 -0.17
CA SER A 64 11.27 -24.36 0.55
C SER A 64 10.95 -22.99 1.14
N ILE A 65 11.53 -22.68 2.30
CA ILE A 65 11.36 -21.41 3.03
C ILE A 65 11.42 -20.17 2.11
N PRO A 66 12.44 -19.97 1.27
CA PRO A 66 12.53 -18.75 0.45
C PRO A 66 11.45 -18.69 -0.65
N MET A 67 11.00 -19.84 -1.17
CA MET A 67 9.90 -19.90 -2.14
C MET A 67 8.55 -19.61 -1.49
N ALA A 68 8.33 -20.12 -0.27
CA ALA A 68 7.13 -19.84 0.52
C ALA A 68 7.01 -18.35 0.89
N PHE A 69 8.11 -17.71 1.33
CA PHE A 69 8.13 -16.27 1.59
C PHE A 69 7.88 -15.43 0.34
N THR A 70 8.43 -15.84 -0.80
CA THR A 70 8.18 -15.17 -2.09
C THR A 70 6.69 -15.15 -2.41
N CYS A 71 5.99 -16.27 -2.23
CA CYS A 71 4.53 -16.33 -2.41
C CYS A 71 3.78 -15.50 -1.35
N GLY A 72 4.24 -15.52 -0.10
CA GLY A 72 3.69 -14.73 0.99
C GLY A 72 3.70 -13.22 0.72
N PHE A 73 4.83 -12.69 0.24
CA PHE A 73 4.95 -11.26 -0.08
C PHE A 73 4.08 -10.85 -1.27
N VAL A 74 3.94 -11.69 -2.30
CA VAL A 74 3.05 -11.39 -3.44
C VAL A 74 1.60 -11.31 -3.00
N LEU A 75 1.14 -12.27 -2.19
CA LEU A 75 -0.25 -12.29 -1.70
C LEU A 75 -0.54 -11.11 -0.77
N THR A 76 0.40 -10.79 0.11
CA THR A 76 0.31 -9.64 1.01
C THR A 76 0.25 -8.33 0.21
N ALA A 77 1.06 -8.16 -0.84
CA ALA A 77 1.09 -6.95 -1.67
C ALA A 77 -0.24 -6.64 -2.39
N VAL A 78 -1.09 -7.65 -2.62
CA VAL A 78 -2.39 -7.49 -3.30
C VAL A 78 -3.52 -7.18 -2.31
N SER A 79 -3.31 -7.42 -1.01
CA SER A 79 -4.27 -7.13 0.08
C SER A 79 -4.84 -5.71 0.08
N PRO A 80 -4.08 -4.63 -0.26
CA PRO A 80 -4.60 -3.26 -0.24
C PRO A 80 -5.59 -2.94 -1.37
N ALA A 81 -5.68 -3.77 -2.41
CA ALA A 81 -6.41 -3.47 -3.65
C ALA A 81 -7.90 -3.16 -3.44
N VAL A 82 -8.50 -3.70 -2.38
CA VAL A 82 -9.92 -3.46 -2.03
C VAL A 82 -10.12 -2.26 -1.11
N ILE A 83 -9.12 -1.91 -0.29
CA ILE A 83 -9.23 -0.82 0.68
C ILE A 83 -9.00 0.53 -0.01
N VAL A 84 -8.04 0.61 -0.93
CA VAL A 84 -7.70 1.84 -1.66
C VAL A 84 -8.91 2.46 -2.38
N PRO A 85 -9.68 1.75 -3.23
CA PRO A 85 -10.83 2.33 -3.92
C PRO A 85 -11.93 2.77 -2.97
N VAL A 86 -12.19 2.01 -1.90
CA VAL A 86 -13.19 2.37 -0.88
C VAL A 86 -12.79 3.66 -0.16
N MET A 87 -11.51 3.83 0.16
CA MET A 87 -11.02 5.06 0.81
C MET A 87 -11.11 6.28 -0.12
N LEU A 88 -10.91 6.10 -1.43
CA LEU A 88 -11.09 7.17 -2.43
C LEU A 88 -12.58 7.57 -2.56
N GLU A 89 -13.50 6.60 -2.53
CA GLU A 89 -14.95 6.87 -2.53
C GLU A 89 -15.38 7.62 -1.26
N LEU A 90 -14.91 7.20 -0.08
CA LEU A 90 -15.20 7.91 1.17
C LEU A 90 -14.66 9.34 1.17
N GLN A 91 -13.49 9.56 0.56
CA GLN A 91 -12.92 10.90 0.38
C GLN A 91 -13.75 11.76 -0.59
N SER A 92 -14.31 11.16 -1.65
CA SER A 92 -15.20 11.84 -2.61
C SER A 92 -16.49 12.32 -1.92
N GLN A 93 -17.07 11.47 -1.07
CA GLN A 93 -18.29 11.75 -0.29
C GLN A 93 -18.05 12.64 0.95
N GLY A 94 -16.79 12.97 1.25
CA GLY A 94 -16.42 13.82 2.40
C GLY A 94 -16.54 13.13 3.77
N LEU A 95 -16.72 11.80 3.79
CA LEU A 95 -16.86 11.02 5.02
C LEU A 95 -15.49 10.76 5.63
N GLY A 96 -15.31 11.11 6.92
CA GLY A 96 -14.04 10.89 7.62
C GLY A 96 -12.88 11.84 7.22
N THR A 97 -13.09 12.71 6.22
CA THR A 97 -12.08 13.67 5.73
C THR A 97 -11.65 14.69 6.79
N ARG A 98 -12.54 15.06 7.73
CA ARG A 98 -12.21 15.95 8.85
C ARG A 98 -11.11 15.42 9.77
N LYS A 99 -10.97 14.10 9.89
CA LYS A 99 -9.95 13.43 10.71
C LYS A 99 -8.79 12.89 9.87
N GLY A 100 -8.83 13.05 8.54
CA GLY A 100 -7.79 12.54 7.64
C GLY A 100 -7.65 11.01 7.61
N ILE A 101 -8.64 10.26 8.09
CA ILE A 101 -8.58 8.79 8.18
C ILE A 101 -8.38 8.14 6.81
N PRO A 102 -9.14 8.52 5.75
CA PRO A 102 -8.93 7.94 4.41
C PRO A 102 -7.50 8.20 3.89
N THR A 103 -6.97 9.40 4.13
CA THR A 103 -5.60 9.76 3.73
C THR A 103 -4.53 9.00 4.50
N LEU A 104 -4.74 8.78 5.80
CA LEU A 104 -3.82 8.00 6.65
C LEU A 104 -3.75 6.54 6.19
N VAL A 105 -4.90 5.94 5.89
CA VAL A 105 -5.00 4.56 5.39
C VAL A 105 -4.40 4.42 3.99
N LEU A 106 -4.65 5.40 3.10
CA LEU A 106 -4.02 5.45 1.78
C LEU A 106 -2.49 5.56 1.89
N ALA A 107 -1.99 6.36 2.84
CA ALA A 107 -0.56 6.47 3.10
C ALA A 107 0.03 5.17 3.66
N SER A 108 -0.64 4.48 4.59
CA SER A 108 -0.19 3.16 5.06
C SER A 108 -0.21 2.11 3.95
N ALA A 109 -1.23 2.10 3.08
CA ALA A 109 -1.33 1.15 1.98
C ALA A 109 -0.18 1.30 0.97
N ALA A 110 0.28 2.54 0.72
CA ALA A 110 1.46 2.77 -0.11
C ALA A 110 2.75 2.24 0.53
N LEU A 111 2.91 2.43 1.85
CA LEU A 111 4.06 1.91 2.60
C LEU A 111 4.08 0.38 2.64
N ASP A 112 2.92 -0.24 2.81
CA ASP A 112 2.72 -1.69 2.74
C ASP A 112 3.22 -2.26 1.40
N ASN A 113 2.78 -1.67 0.29
CA ASN A 113 3.19 -2.11 -1.04
C ASN A 113 4.71 -1.96 -1.27
N ILE A 114 5.33 -0.86 -0.82
CA ILE A 114 6.78 -0.65 -0.92
C ILE A 114 7.55 -1.69 -0.09
N PHE A 115 7.08 -2.00 1.12
CA PHE A 115 7.67 -3.02 1.96
C PHE A 115 7.59 -4.40 1.29
N CYS A 116 6.41 -4.78 0.82
CA CYS A 116 6.18 -6.09 0.19
C CYS A 116 6.98 -6.26 -1.12
N ILE A 117 7.04 -5.26 -2.00
CA ILE A 117 7.84 -5.35 -3.24
C ILE A 117 9.35 -5.41 -2.97
N THR A 118 9.83 -4.70 -1.95
CA THR A 118 11.23 -4.74 -1.54
C THR A 118 11.59 -6.11 -0.98
N ALA A 119 10.76 -6.64 -0.07
CA ALA A 119 10.94 -7.96 0.52
C ALA A 119 10.87 -9.08 -0.54
N PHE A 120 9.90 -9.00 -1.47
CA PHE A 120 9.80 -9.91 -2.61
C PHE A 120 11.06 -9.89 -3.48
N SER A 121 11.61 -8.71 -3.78
CA SER A 121 12.82 -8.58 -4.60
C SER A 121 14.02 -9.28 -3.93
N VAL A 122 14.13 -9.16 -2.60
CA VAL A 122 15.18 -9.84 -1.81
C VAL A 122 14.97 -11.36 -1.84
N THR A 123 13.75 -11.85 -1.62
CA THR A 123 13.51 -13.31 -1.60
C THR A 123 13.71 -13.95 -2.97
N VAL A 124 13.26 -13.31 -4.05
CA VAL A 124 13.51 -13.79 -5.42
C VAL A 124 15.01 -13.83 -5.70
N THR A 125 15.76 -12.80 -5.30
CA THR A 125 17.22 -12.78 -5.44
C THR A 125 17.87 -13.98 -4.75
N ILE A 126 17.44 -14.32 -3.53
CA ILE A 126 17.94 -15.48 -2.77
C ILE A 126 17.59 -16.80 -3.47
N VAL A 127 16.36 -16.94 -3.98
CA VAL A 127 15.92 -18.12 -4.73
C VAL A 127 16.75 -18.28 -6.01
N SER A 128 16.94 -17.21 -6.79
CA SER A 128 17.70 -17.24 -8.04
C SER A 128 19.20 -17.47 -7.82
N SER A 129 19.77 -16.96 -6.72
CA SER A 129 21.17 -17.19 -6.36
C SER A 129 21.44 -18.68 -6.07
N SER A 130 20.47 -19.39 -5.50
CA SER A 130 20.58 -20.83 -5.21
C SER A 130 20.60 -21.70 -6.49
N GLY A 131 20.06 -21.20 -7.60
CA GLY A 131 20.15 -21.86 -8.91
C GLY A 131 21.47 -21.63 -9.65
N SER A 132 22.25 -20.61 -9.24
CA SER A 132 23.41 -20.13 -10.00
C SER A 132 24.72 -20.88 -9.80
N SER A 133 24.78 -21.77 -8.81
CA SER A 133 26.00 -22.54 -8.52
C SER A 133 26.15 -23.83 -9.34
N VAL A 134 25.13 -24.26 -10.08
CA VAL A 134 25.13 -25.57 -10.77
C VAL A 134 25.51 -25.48 -12.26
N TYR A 135 25.25 -24.37 -12.94
CA TYR A 135 25.56 -24.23 -14.39
C TYR A 135 26.94 -23.64 -14.71
N THR A 136 27.77 -23.31 -13.71
CA THR A 136 29.15 -22.82 -13.90
C THR A 136 30.21 -23.93 -13.73
N LEU A 137 29.84 -25.15 -13.34
CA LEU A 137 30.75 -26.29 -13.27
C LEU A 137 30.45 -27.32 -14.36
N GLN A 138 30.67 -26.95 -15.62
CA GLN A 138 30.98 -27.95 -16.64
C GLN A 138 32.12 -27.43 -17.53
N PRO A 139 33.26 -28.14 -17.59
CA PRO A 139 34.39 -27.77 -18.45
C PRO A 139 34.09 -27.96 -19.94
#